data_AF-A0A3N5L221-F1
#
_entry.id   AF-A0A3N5L221-F1
#
_cell.length_a   1.000
_cell.length_b   1.000
_cell.length_c   1.000
_cell.angle_alpha   90.00
_cell.angle_beta   90.00
_cell.angle_gamma   90.00
#
_symmetry.space_group_name_H-M   'P 1'
#
loop_
_entity.id
_entity.type
_entity.pdbx_description
1 polymer ?
#
loop_
_entity_poly.entity_id
_entity_poly.type
_entity_poly.pdbx_seq_one_letter_code
_entity_poly.pdbx_strand_id
1 'polypeptide(L)'
;MKKILIPILLVLFIYTAKVYSSGNGEELSSTKMKQVTTEILEIFKSGQSDKLKKYISEDWLEIKHVNLKKYKINNYSPEEFEVLFASGDICIATIGGTSWKHLLAFKFKEEYGQYRVIPMGISDADNGYIDPWWYVKDYICSEHTDN
;
A
#
# COMPACT_ATOMS: atom_id res chain seq x y z
N MET A 1 16.30 -14.05 31.56
CA MET A 1 15.53 -12.89 31.06
C MET A 1 14.77 -13.31 29.80
N LYS A 2 13.48 -12.98 29.74
CA LYS A 2 12.44 -13.47 28.81
C LYS A 2 12.75 -13.18 27.34
N LYS A 3 12.69 -14.20 26.47
CA LYS A 3 12.66 -14.04 25.00
C LYS A 3 11.87 -15.16 24.31
N ILE A 4 10.57 -15.31 24.60
CA ILE A 4 9.65 -16.03 23.71
C ILE A 4 8.26 -15.42 23.90
N LEU A 5 7.94 -14.32 23.19
CA LEU A 5 6.58 -13.76 23.24
C LEU A 5 6.20 -12.96 21.99
N ILE A 6 6.81 -13.27 20.83
CA ILE A 6 6.52 -12.59 19.56
C ILE A 6 5.73 -13.47 18.56
N PRO A 7 5.90 -14.81 18.47
CA PRO A 7 5.15 -15.58 17.47
C PRO A 7 3.68 -15.84 17.88
N ILE A 8 3.33 -15.77 19.16
CA ILE A 8 1.98 -16.09 19.65
C ILE A 8 0.97 -14.97 19.35
N LEU A 9 1.40 -13.70 19.36
CA LEU A 9 0.51 -12.56 19.09
C LEU A 9 0.08 -12.48 17.62
N LEU A 10 0.99 -12.84 16.70
CA LEU A 10 0.72 -12.91 15.25
C LEU A 10 -0.24 -14.06 14.91
N VAL A 11 -0.07 -15.22 15.54
CA VAL A 11 -0.95 -16.39 15.31
C VAL A 11 -2.37 -16.14 15.83
N LEU A 12 -2.52 -15.44 16.97
CA LEU A 12 -3.83 -15.05 17.49
C LEU A 12 -4.55 -14.03 16.60
N PHE A 13 -3.83 -13.07 16.01
CA PHE A 13 -4.41 -12.08 15.08
C PHE A 13 -4.89 -12.73 13.76
N ILE A 14 -4.14 -13.71 13.26
CA ILE A 14 -4.53 -14.50 12.07
C ILE A 14 -5.77 -15.35 12.35
N TYR A 15 -5.90 -15.90 13.56
CA TYR A 15 -7.04 -16.77 13.90
C TYR A 15 -8.34 -15.99 14.10
N THR A 16 -8.30 -14.78 14.70
CA THR A 16 -9.50 -13.94 14.85
C THR A 16 -9.97 -13.35 13.52
N ALA A 17 -9.05 -13.04 12.59
CA ALA A 17 -9.42 -12.58 11.25
C ALA A 17 -10.15 -13.67 10.45
N LYS A 18 -9.70 -14.93 10.56
CA LYS A 18 -10.29 -16.05 9.82
C LYS A 18 -11.71 -16.42 10.28
N VAL A 19 -12.07 -16.14 11.53
CA VAL A 19 -13.40 -16.42 12.10
C VAL A 19 -14.41 -15.29 11.83
N TYR A 20 -13.93 -14.08 11.49
CA TYR A 20 -14.82 -12.94 11.16
C TYR A 20 -15.17 -12.82 9.66
N SER A 21 -14.39 -13.45 8.78
CA SER A 21 -14.69 -13.48 7.33
C SER A 21 -15.74 -14.54 7.00
N SER A 22 -17.00 -14.27 7.34
CA SER A 22 -18.16 -15.02 6.86
C SER A 22 -19.02 -14.15 5.94
N GLY A 23 -18.46 -13.75 4.80
CA GLY A 23 -19.20 -13.01 3.78
C GLY A 23 -18.45 -12.91 2.45
N ASN A 24 -19.14 -13.29 1.37
CA ASN A 24 -18.65 -13.18 -0.02
C ASN A 24 -18.17 -11.75 -0.38
N GLY A 25 -18.66 -10.72 0.34
CA GLY A 25 -18.29 -9.32 0.12
C GLY A 25 -16.88 -8.96 0.60
N GLU A 26 -16.41 -9.49 1.73
CA GLU A 26 -15.07 -9.19 2.23
C GLU A 26 -14.00 -9.82 1.35
N GLU A 27 -14.19 -11.08 0.95
CA GLU A 27 -13.29 -11.80 0.05
C GLU A 27 -13.20 -11.12 -1.34
N LEU A 28 -14.33 -10.67 -1.87
CA LEU A 28 -14.37 -9.90 -3.12
C LEU A 28 -13.63 -8.56 -3.00
N SER A 29 -13.83 -7.84 -1.89
CA SER A 29 -13.14 -6.57 -1.63
C SER A 29 -11.61 -6.77 -1.51
N SER A 30 -11.19 -7.80 -0.77
CA SER A 30 -9.78 -8.17 -0.60
C SER A 30 -9.13 -8.48 -1.95
N THR A 31 -9.81 -9.27 -2.79
CA THR A 31 -9.32 -9.62 -4.12
C THR A 31 -9.16 -8.39 -5.01
N LYS A 32 -10.17 -7.50 -5.03
CA LYS A 32 -10.11 -6.25 -5.81
C LYS A 32 -9.01 -5.30 -5.31
N MET A 33 -8.85 -5.13 -4.00
CA MET A 33 -7.79 -4.30 -3.43
C MET A 33 -6.39 -4.84 -3.78
N LYS A 34 -6.20 -6.17 -3.71
CA LYS A 34 -4.94 -6.80 -4.14
C LYS A 34 -4.68 -6.56 -5.61
N GLN A 35 -5.68 -6.73 -6.47
CA GLN A 35 -5.55 -6.45 -7.90
C GLN A 35 -5.13 -4.99 -8.15
N VAL A 36 -5.83 -4.02 -7.57
CA VAL A 36 -5.50 -2.59 -7.76
C VAL A 36 -4.11 -2.27 -7.19
N THR A 37 -3.75 -2.84 -6.04
CA THR A 37 -2.41 -2.68 -5.47
C THR A 37 -1.34 -3.22 -6.42
N THR A 38 -1.53 -4.41 -6.98
CA THR A 38 -0.63 -4.97 -8.00
C THR A 38 -0.50 -4.05 -9.21
N GLU A 39 -1.62 -3.51 -9.73
CA GLU A 39 -1.57 -2.58 -10.87
C GLU A 39 -0.77 -1.30 -10.55
N ILE A 40 -0.93 -0.74 -9.34
CA ILE A 40 -0.15 0.41 -8.87
C ILE A 40 1.35 0.07 -8.83
N LEU A 41 1.70 -1.10 -8.29
CA LEU A 41 3.09 -1.53 -8.14
C LEU A 41 3.75 -1.86 -9.49
N GLU A 42 3.00 -2.38 -10.46
CA GLU A 42 3.48 -2.52 -11.84
C GLU A 42 3.73 -1.16 -12.51
N ILE A 43 2.92 -0.14 -12.19
CA ILE A 43 3.18 1.22 -12.64
C ILE A 43 4.44 1.80 -12.00
N PHE A 44 4.68 1.53 -10.70
CA PHE A 44 5.92 1.91 -10.03
C PHE A 44 7.13 1.28 -10.73
N LYS A 45 7.09 -0.03 -10.95
CA LYS A 45 8.16 -0.78 -11.60
C LYS A 45 8.42 -0.32 -13.04
N SER A 46 7.38 0.01 -13.79
CA SER A 46 7.51 0.47 -15.20
C SER A 46 7.83 1.96 -15.34
N GLY A 47 7.80 2.74 -14.26
CA GLY A 47 8.07 4.19 -14.27
C GLY A 47 6.96 5.04 -14.92
N GLN A 48 5.78 4.48 -15.19
CA GLN A 48 4.69 5.18 -15.89
C GLN A 48 3.80 5.98 -14.92
N SER A 49 4.42 6.80 -14.06
CA SER A 49 3.78 7.43 -12.90
C SER A 49 2.56 8.30 -13.23
N ASP A 50 2.45 8.84 -14.45
CA ASP A 50 1.27 9.58 -14.91
C ASP A 50 -0.02 8.75 -14.86
N LYS A 51 0.07 7.41 -14.98
CA LYS A 51 -1.06 6.49 -14.90
C LYS A 51 -1.60 6.32 -13.48
N LEU A 52 -0.88 6.75 -12.45
CA LEU A 52 -1.29 6.59 -11.05
C LEU A 52 -2.46 7.49 -10.66
N LYS A 53 -2.64 8.62 -11.36
CA LYS A 53 -3.67 9.62 -11.05
C LYS A 53 -5.08 9.05 -10.97
N LYS A 54 -5.40 8.04 -11.80
CA LYS A 54 -6.73 7.41 -11.82
C LYS A 54 -7.06 6.61 -10.56
N TYR A 55 -6.05 6.24 -9.77
CA TYR A 55 -6.26 5.49 -8.54
C TYR A 55 -6.51 6.39 -7.34
N ILE A 56 -6.31 7.71 -7.44
CA ILE A 56 -6.53 8.63 -6.32
C ILE A 56 -8.04 8.83 -6.10
N SER A 57 -8.47 8.71 -4.84
CA SER A 57 -9.84 8.96 -4.38
C SER A 57 -10.32 10.36 -4.76
N GLU A 58 -11.47 10.45 -5.43
CA GLU A 58 -12.09 11.72 -5.80
C GLU A 58 -12.63 12.43 -4.56
N ASP A 59 -13.22 11.67 -3.64
CA ASP A 59 -13.74 12.19 -2.38
C ASP A 59 -12.61 12.85 -1.56
N TRP A 60 -11.42 12.23 -1.52
CA TRP A 60 -10.27 12.82 -0.85
C TRP A 60 -9.83 14.13 -1.51
N LEU A 61 -9.79 14.16 -2.86
CA LEU A 61 -9.44 15.37 -3.61
C LEU A 61 -10.42 16.50 -3.34
N GLU A 62 -11.72 16.18 -3.28
CA GLU A 62 -12.79 17.15 -2.99
C GLU A 62 -12.69 17.68 -1.56
N ILE A 63 -12.63 16.79 -0.56
CA ILE A 63 -12.56 17.14 0.87
C ILE A 63 -11.31 17.98 1.18
N LYS A 64 -10.19 17.71 0.50
CA LYS A 64 -8.93 18.44 0.68
C LYS A 64 -8.79 19.63 -0.26
N HIS A 65 -9.75 19.88 -1.15
CA HIS A 65 -9.68 20.91 -2.19
C HIS A 65 -8.40 20.84 -3.05
N VAL A 66 -7.93 19.63 -3.35
CA VAL A 66 -6.70 19.37 -4.11
C VAL A 66 -7.03 19.24 -5.59
N ASN A 67 -6.39 20.09 -6.42
CA ASN A 67 -6.47 19.96 -7.87
C ASN A 67 -5.38 19.02 -8.38
N LEU A 68 -5.75 17.77 -8.67
CA LEU A 68 -4.87 16.69 -9.15
C LEU A 68 -4.02 17.07 -10.39
N LYS A 69 -4.45 18.04 -11.21
CA LYS A 69 -3.66 18.50 -12.36
C LYS A 69 -2.38 19.23 -11.95
N LYS A 70 -2.32 19.79 -10.74
CA LYS A 70 -1.18 20.54 -10.22
C LYS A 70 -0.10 19.65 -9.59
N TYR A 71 -0.42 18.38 -9.33
CA TYR A 71 0.46 17.46 -8.61
C TYR A 71 0.89 16.29 -9.49
N LYS A 72 2.08 15.78 -9.19
CA LYS A 72 2.52 14.44 -9.60
C LYS A 72 2.14 13.45 -8.50
N ILE A 73 2.04 12.17 -8.86
CA ILE A 73 1.88 11.12 -7.85
C ILE A 73 3.26 10.56 -7.56
N ASN A 74 3.62 10.51 -6.29
CA ASN A 74 4.89 9.95 -5.86
C ASN A 74 4.92 8.46 -6.17
N ASN A 75 6.10 7.97 -6.56
CA ASN A 75 6.29 6.58 -6.91
C ASN A 75 7.71 6.15 -6.59
N TYR A 76 7.83 4.92 -6.12
CA TYR A 76 9.12 4.24 -6.10
C TYR A 76 9.43 3.63 -7.47
N SER A 77 10.65 3.13 -7.61
CA SER A 77 11.12 2.36 -8.77
C SER A 77 11.69 1.01 -8.31
N PRO A 78 10.86 0.11 -7.77
CA PRO A 78 11.34 -1.17 -7.24
C PRO A 78 11.76 -2.14 -8.34
N GLU A 79 12.72 -3.00 -8.03
CA GLU A 79 13.08 -4.17 -8.83
C GLU A 79 12.03 -5.28 -8.65
N GLU A 80 11.53 -5.42 -7.42
CA GLU A 80 10.56 -6.43 -7.02
C GLU A 80 9.49 -5.90 -6.06
N PHE A 81 8.35 -6.57 -6.04
CA PHE A 81 7.29 -6.30 -5.08
C PHE A 81 6.49 -7.56 -4.76
N GLU A 82 5.78 -7.53 -3.63
CA GLU A 82 4.90 -8.61 -3.18
C GLU A 82 3.69 -8.02 -2.45
N VAL A 83 2.48 -8.45 -2.81
CA VAL A 83 1.26 -8.10 -2.08
C VAL A 83 1.02 -9.14 -0.98
N LEU A 84 1.17 -8.72 0.28
CA LEU A 84 1.16 -9.63 1.42
C LEU A 84 -0.27 -9.92 1.91
N PHE A 85 -1.10 -8.89 2.00
CA PHE A 85 -2.38 -8.99 2.71
C PHE A 85 -3.36 -7.89 2.27
N ALA A 86 -4.65 -8.19 2.34
CA ALA A 86 -5.71 -7.19 2.23
C ALA A 86 -6.93 -7.61 3.08
N SER A 87 -7.44 -6.69 3.89
CA SER A 87 -8.65 -6.85 4.71
C SER A 87 -9.16 -5.47 5.14
N GLY A 88 -10.47 -5.37 5.36
CA GLY A 88 -11.13 -4.10 5.62
C GLY A 88 -10.90 -3.14 4.45
N ASP A 89 -10.32 -1.98 4.75
CA ASP A 89 -9.98 -0.94 3.79
C ASP A 89 -8.46 -0.82 3.55
N ILE A 90 -7.66 -1.80 3.96
CA ILE A 90 -6.20 -1.76 3.86
C ILE A 90 -5.67 -2.91 3.00
N CYS A 91 -4.71 -2.59 2.12
CA CYS A 91 -3.84 -3.58 1.47
C CYS A 91 -2.38 -3.27 1.78
N ILE A 92 -1.61 -4.30 2.13
CA ILE A 92 -0.20 -4.20 2.48
C ILE A 92 0.63 -4.90 1.42
N ALA A 93 1.68 -4.22 0.97
CA ALA A 93 2.66 -4.76 0.05
C ALA A 93 4.08 -4.42 0.50
N THR A 94 5.04 -5.22 0.06
CA THR A 94 6.45 -4.85 0.10
C THR A 94 6.94 -4.50 -1.29
N ILE A 95 7.84 -3.53 -1.36
CA ILE A 95 8.59 -3.16 -2.56
C ILE A 95 10.07 -3.14 -2.20
N GLY A 96 10.95 -3.37 -3.16
CA GLY A 96 12.37 -3.33 -2.87
C GLY A 96 13.27 -3.51 -4.09
N GLY A 97 14.56 -3.52 -3.79
CA GLY A 97 15.63 -3.96 -4.68
C GLY A 97 16.77 -4.51 -3.85
N THR A 98 17.90 -4.76 -4.51
CA THR A 98 19.06 -5.45 -3.92
C THR A 98 19.46 -4.98 -2.50
N SER A 99 19.36 -3.69 -2.16
CA SER A 99 19.84 -3.15 -0.87
C SER A 99 18.78 -2.41 -0.02
N TRP A 100 17.51 -2.45 -0.42
CA TRP A 100 16.44 -1.73 0.28
C TRP A 100 15.10 -2.44 0.16
N LYS A 101 14.27 -2.33 1.20
CA LYS A 101 12.89 -2.83 1.19
C LYS A 101 11.99 -1.85 1.94
N HIS A 102 10.84 -1.53 1.37
CA HIS A 102 9.80 -0.77 2.04
C HIS A 102 8.56 -1.64 2.22
N LEU A 103 7.86 -1.45 3.34
CA LEU A 103 6.49 -1.91 3.52
C LEU A 103 5.56 -0.73 3.29
N LEU A 104 4.65 -0.87 2.33
CA LEU A 104 3.63 0.12 2.01
C LEU A 104 2.27 -0.41 2.47
N ALA A 105 1.48 0.45 3.10
CA ALA A 105 0.06 0.21 3.30
C ALA A 105 -0.74 1.20 2.45
N PHE A 106 -1.65 0.68 1.65
CA PHE A 106 -2.60 1.43 0.86
C PHE A 106 -3.96 1.37 1.53
N LYS A 107 -4.56 2.55 1.75
CA LYS A 107 -5.92 2.65 2.25
C LYS A 107 -6.86 2.86 1.08
N PHE A 108 -7.94 2.10 1.03
CA PHE A 108 -8.89 2.08 -0.07
C PHE A 108 -10.25 2.64 0.31
N LYS A 109 -10.96 3.14 -0.70
CA LYS A 109 -12.39 3.42 -0.68
C LYS A 109 -13.00 2.96 -2.00
N GLU A 110 -14.18 2.37 -1.94
CA GLU A 110 -14.97 2.09 -3.13
C GLU A 110 -15.75 3.34 -3.53
N GLU A 111 -15.47 3.85 -4.73
CA GLU A 111 -16.09 5.04 -5.33
C GLU A 111 -16.64 4.64 -6.69
N TYR A 112 -17.96 4.73 -6.86
CA TYR A 112 -18.64 4.39 -8.12
C TYR A 112 -18.27 2.98 -8.67
N GLY A 113 -18.09 2.00 -7.77
CA GLY A 113 -17.71 0.63 -8.12
C GLY A 113 -16.23 0.40 -8.39
N GLN A 114 -15.38 1.43 -8.20
CA GLN A 114 -13.93 1.37 -8.36
C GLN A 114 -13.22 1.52 -7.02
N TYR A 115 -12.17 0.72 -6.79
CA TYR A 115 -11.34 0.84 -5.60
C TYR A 115 -10.27 1.90 -5.85
N ARG A 116 -10.32 2.98 -5.07
CA ARG A 116 -9.38 4.10 -5.12
C ARG A 116 -8.61 4.21 -3.82
N VAL A 117 -7.36 4.66 -3.92
CA VAL A 117 -6.50 4.89 -2.76
C VAL A 117 -6.79 6.25 -2.13
N ILE A 118 -6.86 6.26 -0.81
CA ILE A 118 -6.82 7.48 0.01
C ILE A 118 -5.33 7.78 0.28
N PRO A 119 -4.77 8.85 -0.27
CA PRO A 119 -3.38 9.23 -0.04
C PRO A 119 -3.09 9.57 1.42
N MET A 120 -1.85 9.38 1.86
CA MET A 120 -1.36 9.95 3.12
C MET A 120 -1.49 11.48 3.11
N GLY A 121 -1.14 12.10 1.99
CA GLY A 121 -1.12 13.56 1.89
C GLY A 121 -0.43 14.08 0.64
N ILE A 122 -0.26 15.41 0.61
CA ILE A 122 0.81 16.04 -0.16
C ILE A 122 2.13 15.66 0.53
N SER A 123 3.15 15.33 -0.25
CA SER A 123 4.42 14.86 0.30
C SER A 123 5.13 15.95 1.09
N ASP A 124 5.59 15.60 2.29
CA ASP A 124 6.40 16.49 3.12
C ASP A 124 7.82 16.69 2.54
N ALA A 125 8.29 15.74 1.71
CA ALA A 125 9.59 15.80 1.05
C ALA A 125 9.58 16.72 -0.18
N ASP A 126 8.47 16.76 -0.91
CA ASP A 126 8.27 17.62 -2.08
C ASP A 126 6.79 17.97 -2.26
N ASN A 127 6.46 19.25 -2.07
CA ASN A 127 5.10 19.75 -2.15
C ASN A 127 4.47 19.69 -3.55
N GLY A 128 5.21 19.29 -4.58
CA GLY A 128 4.71 18.98 -5.92
C GLY A 128 4.10 17.58 -6.07
N TYR A 129 4.17 16.75 -5.03
CA TYR A 129 3.79 15.34 -5.08
C TYR A 129 2.68 14.97 -4.09
N ILE A 130 1.86 13.98 -4.47
CA ILE A 130 0.91 13.28 -3.59
C ILE A 130 1.49 11.90 -3.29
N ASP A 131 1.56 11.52 -2.02
CA ASP A 131 2.02 10.20 -1.60
C ASP A 131 0.85 9.20 -1.62
N PRO A 132 0.80 8.25 -2.57
CA PRO A 132 -0.37 7.39 -2.77
C PRO A 132 -0.53 6.29 -1.73
N TRP A 133 0.54 5.98 -0.97
CA TRP A 133 0.47 5.10 0.19
C TRP A 133 -0.12 5.88 1.39
N TRP A 134 -0.81 5.16 2.27
CA TRP A 134 -1.28 5.69 3.55
C TRP A 134 -0.21 5.62 4.64
N TYR A 135 0.69 4.64 4.53
CA TYR A 135 1.81 4.44 5.44
C TYR A 135 2.97 3.80 4.70
N VAL A 136 4.19 4.20 5.06
CA VAL A 136 5.43 3.59 4.61
C VAL A 136 6.33 3.29 5.81
N LYS A 137 7.01 2.15 5.76
CA LYS A 137 8.09 1.81 6.68
C LYS A 137 9.31 1.34 5.92
N ASP A 138 10.43 1.96 6.23
CA ASP A 138 11.71 1.69 5.58
C ASP A 138 12.50 0.61 6.31
N TYR A 139 13.07 -0.29 5.54
CA TYR A 139 14.00 -1.32 5.99
C TYR A 139 15.28 -1.22 5.14
N ILE A 140 16.42 -1.05 5.81
CA ILE A 140 17.73 -1.19 5.18
C ILE A 140 18.09 -2.68 5.25
N CYS A 141 18.24 -3.32 4.09
CA CYS A 141 18.73 -4.68 4.01
C CYS A 141 20.26 -4.61 3.95
N SER A 142 20.95 -4.72 5.08
CA SER A 142 22.40 -4.93 5.07
C SER A 142 22.68 -6.38 4.67
N GLU A 143 23.31 -6.59 3.51
CA GLU A 143 24.00 -7.85 3.27
C GLU A 143 25.19 -7.93 4.23
N HIS A 144 25.02 -8.59 5.38
CA HIS A 144 26.16 -9.19 6.06
C HIS A 144 26.57 -10.42 5.26
N THR A 145 27.41 -10.20 4.26
CA THR A 145 28.31 -11.22 3.74
C THR A 145 29.45 -11.34 4.76
N ASP A 146 29.26 -12.23 5.74
CA ASP A 146 30.38 -12.76 6.49
C ASP A 146 31.25 -13.57 5.51
N ASN A 147 32.41 -13.03 5.14
CA ASN A 147 33.48 -13.73 4.44
C ASN A 147 34.23 -14.66 5.41
#